data_AF-A0A0A2A2L0-F1
#
_entry.id   AF-A0A0A2A2L0-F1
#
_cell.length_a   1.000
_cell.length_b   1.000
_cell.length_c   1.000
_cell.angle_alpha   90.00
_cell.angle_beta   90.00
_cell.angle_gamma   90.00
#
_symmetry.space_group_name_H-M   'P 1'
#
loop_
_entity.id
_entity.type
_entity.pdbx_description
1 polymer ?
#
loop_
_entity_poly.entity_id
_entity_poly.type
_entity_poly.pdbx_seq_one_letter_code
_entity_poly.pdbx_strand_id
1 'polypeptide(L)' 'MSSQISYKANKNRIKKKLSFFEGGHQLEKLEFALAIAQTRGDEKKSIILRKKIVELGGNIEEPGT' A
#
# COMPACT_ATOMS: atom_id res chain seq x y z
N MET A 1 -11.62 9.71 53.03
CA MET A 1 -12.06 8.65 52.09
C MET A 1 -11.53 9.00 50.72
N SER A 2 -10.65 8.18 50.13
CA SER A 2 -9.98 8.46 48.85
C SER A 2 -10.90 8.12 47.67
N SER A 3 -11.09 9.07 46.77
CA SER A 3 -11.86 8.88 45.55
C SER A 3 -11.01 8.15 44.52
N GLN A 4 -11.33 6.89 44.22
CA GLN A 4 -10.71 6.18 43.12
C GLN A 4 -11.23 6.74 41.79
N ILE A 5 -10.41 7.56 41.15
CA ILE A 5 -10.66 8.06 39.79
C ILE A 5 -10.38 6.88 38.84
N SER A 6 -11.46 6.23 38.40
CA SER A 6 -11.42 5.17 37.40
C SER A 6 -11.07 5.78 36.04
N TYR A 7 -9.80 5.68 35.65
CA TYR A 7 -9.37 6.02 34.30
C TYR A 7 -9.84 4.92 33.34
N LYS A 8 -11.06 5.06 32.81
CA LYS A 8 -11.55 4.24 31.70
C LYS A 8 -10.79 4.66 30.44
N ALA A 9 -9.62 4.06 30.21
CA ALA A 9 -8.83 4.24 29.00
C ALA A 9 -9.68 3.77 27.80
N ASN A 10 -10.31 4.72 27.13
CA ASN A 10 -11.12 4.48 25.95
C ASN A 10 -10.16 4.07 24.82
N LYS A 11 -9.95 2.77 24.69
CA LYS A 11 -9.02 2.12 23.76
C LYS A 11 -9.57 2.13 22.32
N ASN A 12 -10.25 3.20 21.94
CA ASN A 12 -10.46 3.55 20.55
C ASN A 12 -9.12 4.03 20.00
N ARG A 13 -8.20 3.07 19.77
CA ARG A 13 -7.07 3.26 18.87
C ARG A 13 -7.70 3.68 17.55
N ILE A 14 -7.73 5.00 17.34
CA ILE A 14 -8.02 5.63 16.07
C ILE A 14 -7.04 4.97 15.10
N LYS A 15 -7.50 3.93 14.41
CA LYS A 15 -6.88 3.42 13.21
C LYS A 15 -7.10 4.52 12.19
N LYS A 16 -6.37 5.62 12.34
CA LYS A 16 -6.12 6.58 11.27
C LYS A 16 -5.45 5.72 10.22
N LYS A 17 -6.26 5.16 9.31
CA LYS A 17 -5.82 4.76 7.99
C LYS A 17 -4.99 5.95 7.54
N LEU A 18 -3.68 5.77 7.54
CA LEU A 18 -2.71 6.68 6.96
C LEU A 18 -2.98 6.63 5.45
N SER A 19 -4.10 7.18 5.02
CA SER A 19 -4.45 7.43 3.62
C SER A 19 -3.71 8.67 3.14
N PHE A 20 -2.43 8.77 3.50
CA PHE A 20 -1.52 9.68 2.84
C PHE A 20 -1.42 9.14 1.44
N PHE A 21 -1.98 9.89 0.48
CA PHE A 21 -1.93 9.61 -0.94
C PHE A 21 -0.47 9.65 -1.38
N GLU A 22 0.17 8.51 -1.19
CA GLU A 22 1.54 8.20 -1.56
C GLU A 22 1.53 7.71 -3.01
N GLY A 23 0.90 8.49 -3.90
CA GLY A 23 0.62 8.10 -5.29
C GLY A 23 1.88 7.69 -6.06
N GLY A 24 3.05 8.24 -5.70
CA GLY A 24 4.35 7.83 -6.21
C GLY A 24 4.92 6.59 -5.52
N HIS A 25 4.99 6.55 -4.18
CA HIS A 25 5.71 5.45 -3.54
C HIS A 25 4.95 4.12 -3.60
N GLN A 26 3.66 4.08 -3.91
CA GLN A 26 2.98 2.81 -4.20
C GLN A 26 3.51 2.16 -5.47
N LEU A 27 3.75 2.93 -6.53
CA LEU A 27 4.35 2.44 -7.76
C LEU A 27 5.79 1.98 -7.51
N GLU A 28 6.58 2.81 -6.83
CA GLU A 28 7.97 2.48 -6.45
C GLU A 28 8.05 1.20 -5.62
N LYS A 29 7.13 0.98 -4.67
CA LYS A 29 7.04 -0.26 -3.88
C LYS A 29 6.76 -1.48 -4.75
N LEU A 30 5.91 -1.34 -5.76
CA LEU A 30 5.61 -2.42 -6.70
C LEU A 30 6.81 -2.71 -7.61
N GLU A 31 7.51 -1.68 -8.09
CA GLU A 31 8.74 -1.81 -8.88
C GLU A 31 9.86 -2.48 -8.09
N PHE A 32 10.06 -2.08 -6.84
CA PHE A 32 11.03 -2.72 -5.95
C PHE A 32 10.67 -4.19 -5.70
N ALA A 33 9.40 -4.48 -5.40
CA ALA A 33 8.94 -5.86 -5.24
C ALA A 33 9.12 -6.69 -6.52
N LEU A 34 8.94 -6.09 -7.70
CA LEU A 34 9.15 -6.72 -9.00
C LEU A 34 10.62 -7.08 -9.20
N ALA A 35 11.54 -6.15 -8.92
CA ALA A 35 12.98 -6.42 -8.99
C ALA A 35 13.36 -7.62 -8.10
N ILE A 36 12.86 -7.67 -6.87
CA ILE A 36 13.09 -8.79 -5.94
C ILE A 36 12.48 -10.11 -6.46
N ALA A 37 11.28 -10.07 -7.06
CA ALA A 37 10.66 -11.26 -7.62
C ALA A 37 11.48 -11.82 -8.80
N GLN A 38 12.01 -10.93 -9.66
CA GLN A 38 12.87 -11.29 -10.78
C GLN A 38 14.21 -11.88 -10.32
N THR A 39 14.86 -11.27 -9.32
CA THR A 39 16.13 -11.80 -8.80
C THR A 39 15.98 -13.17 -8.14
N ARG A 40 14.78 -13.47 -7.62
CA ARG A 40 14.45 -14.78 -7.03
C ARG A 40 13.91 -15.79 -8.04
N GLY A 41 13.72 -15.43 -9.30
CA GLY A 41 13.14 -16.29 -10.34
C GLY A 41 11.65 -16.58 -10.12
N ASP A 42 10.93 -15.77 -9.34
CA ASP A 42 9.49 -15.94 -9.10
C ASP A 42 8.69 -15.30 -10.24
N GLU A 43 8.53 -16.06 -11.32
CA GLU A 43 7.83 -15.60 -12.54
C GLU A 43 6.36 -15.26 -12.28
N LYS A 44 5.67 -16.07 -11.46
CA LYS A 44 4.25 -15.84 -11.13
C LYS A 44 4.07 -14.52 -10.41
N LYS A 45 4.88 -14.24 -9.38
CA LYS A 45 4.83 -12.94 -8.70
C LYS A 45 5.23 -11.81 -9.61
N SER A 46 6.24 -12.01 -10.47
CA SER A 46 6.67 -11.00 -11.43
C SER A 46 5.55 -10.60 -12.39
N ILE A 47 4.77 -11.56 -12.91
CA ILE A 47 3.63 -11.30 -13.78
C ILE A 47 2.55 -10.50 -13.05
N ILE A 48 2.21 -10.90 -11.82
CA ILE A 48 1.20 -10.21 -11.00
C ILE A 48 1.64 -8.76 -10.70
N LEU A 49 2.90 -8.56 -10.34
CA LEU A 49 3.44 -7.23 -10.03
C LEU A 49 3.46 -6.33 -11.27
N ARG A 50 3.86 -6.87 -12.43
CA ARG A 50 3.79 -6.14 -13.71
C ARG A 50 2.36 -5.66 -14.02
N LYS A 51 1.35 -6.51 -13.85
CA LYS A 51 -0.05 -6.12 -14.04
C LYS A 51 -0.46 -4.98 -13.10
N LYS A 52 -0.11 -5.07 -11.82
CA LYS A 52 -0.42 -4.01 -10.85
C LYS A 52 0.30 -2.70 -11.13
N ILE A 53 1.55 -2.75 -11.61
CA ILE A 53 2.31 -1.57 -12.03
C ILE A 53 1.60 -0.88 -13.20
N VAL A 54 1.14 -1.66 -14.19
CA VAL A 54 0.37 -1.13 -15.32
C VAL A 54 -0.98 -0.59 -14.88
N GLU A 55 -1.71 -1.26 -13.99
CA GLU A 55 -2.99 -0.77 -13.47
C GLU A 55 -2.83 0.53 -12.65
N LEU A 56 -1.74 0.66 -11.89
CA LEU A 56 -1.50 1.81 -11.01
C LEU A 56 -0.84 3.00 -11.75
N GLY A 57 0.08 2.72 -12.68
CA GLY A 57 0.81 3.72 -13.47
C GLY A 57 0.19 4.02 -14.84
N GLY A 58 -0.72 3.19 -15.30
CA GLY A 58 -1.32 3.20 -16.64
C GLY A 58 -2.78 3.65 -16.65
N ASN A 59 -3.12 4.68 -15.87
CA ASN A 59 -4.26 5.55 -16.17
C ASN A 59 -3.90 6.61 -17.24
N ILE A 60 -2.91 6.32 -18.08
CA ILE A 60 -2.72 6.97 -19.38
C ILE A 60 -3.58 6.15 -20.34
N GLU A 61 -4.89 6.39 -20.31
CA GLU A 61 -5.70 6.16 -21.50
C GLU A 61 -5.11 7.08 -22.57
N GLU A 62 -4.35 6.53 -23.53
CA GLU A 62 -4.21 7.21 -24.81
C GLU A 62 -5.64 7.32 -25.38
N PRO A 63 -6.18 8.54 -25.61
CA PRO A 63 -7.46 8.66 -26.28
C PRO A 63 -7.22 8.29 -27.74
N GLY A 64 -7.82 7.20 -28.21
CA GLY A 64 -7.61 6.81 -29.61
C GLY A 64 -8.44 5.63 -30.06
N THR A 65 -9.70 5.89 -30.44
CA THR A 65 -10.19 5.74 -31.82
C THR A 65 -11.45 6.57 -32.00
#